data_AF-A0A1X7VWD2-F1
#
_entry.id   AF-A0A1X7VWD2-F1
#
_cell.length_a   1.000
_cell.length_b   1.000
_cell.length_c   1.000
_cell.angle_alpha   90.00
_cell.angle_beta   90.00
_cell.angle_gamma   90.00
#
_symmetry.space_group_name_H-M   'P 1'
#
loop_
_entity.id
_entity.type
_entity.pdbx_description
1 polymer ?
#
loop_
_entity_poly.entity_id
_entity_poly.type
_entity_poly.pdbx_seq_one_letter_code
_entity_poly.pdbx_strand_id
1 'polypeptide(L)'
;MSTRKPTSSARNPTPGFEHYVPQRELPDEIKELPVDETRCKFCGVSYLVHHEVKRLEGLLDELKGQIDESSARCNELLETVEKEQRRGEKLENELMAIKDKLSSKESHVKLCHTLLQSASETTGQCNSMIKDTKAKLSLAFKTMLVDFQTISHHYELFVFSTMEEKETMESKIASTVHKWKETVSLKEADIQNLMKELEKKDATLAQSTVDKNEMKRHCEEIEAELSKTSNQLQVSIKETERLSEQQMRLQKEKRDYEELLKKENTFQAKEILELKDKVMVTENSFMLALAEREKLEKYSKEKEITIEKFHKQLMEKEKTIESLKLEIQRNKQSSSIKIFNLEAQLTQNNDELSLRVSESDVKLNNIIKLLKLEHQQALLKLQGEKDRELTAKVNSLKLEHERKLEEHKLSSDRMLQKAIQEVEDKYKPRIKELEKSLSKEKQTLDAELSRHALEIKDLTVAINQYQDELDQKAALLKEFERKACAYQENEKKKEAELVQSLRKEISKLEAKLAEKGAKVQEAYAEIIDLQSLVEKQICERQELMKRYKTKTH
;
A
#
# COMPACT_ATOMS: atom_id res chain seq x y z
N MET A 1 -71.29 -46.14 29.16
CA MET A 1 -70.47 -44.97 28.74
C MET A 1 -69.01 -45.40 28.65
N SER A 2 -68.31 -44.86 27.66
CA SER A 2 -66.86 -44.89 27.43
C SER A 2 -66.27 -46.12 26.74
N THR A 3 -65.94 -45.89 25.47
CA THR A 3 -65.19 -46.70 24.52
C THR A 3 -63.69 -46.68 24.85
N ARG A 4 -63.00 -47.83 24.79
CA ARG A 4 -61.53 -47.88 24.65
C ARG A 4 -61.17 -48.53 23.31
N LYS A 5 -60.48 -47.75 22.47
CA LYS A 5 -59.86 -48.12 21.20
C LYS A 5 -58.57 -48.92 21.41
N PRO A 6 -58.15 -49.72 20.41
CA PRO A 6 -56.89 -50.44 20.40
C PRO A 6 -55.73 -49.57 19.88
N THR A 7 -54.53 -49.86 20.37
CA THR A 7 -53.25 -49.25 19.96
C THR A 7 -52.70 -49.94 18.71
N SER A 8 -52.39 -49.16 17.67
CA SER A 8 -51.63 -49.60 16.51
C SER A 8 -50.48 -48.64 16.21
N SER A 9 -49.35 -49.23 15.81
CA SER A 9 -48.34 -48.67 14.90
C SER A 9 -47.39 -47.61 15.46
N ALA A 10 -46.22 -48.06 15.90
CA ALA A 10 -44.97 -47.30 15.82
C ALA A 10 -44.32 -47.56 14.45
N ARG A 11 -44.47 -46.63 13.51
CA ARG A 11 -43.50 -46.38 12.43
C ARG A 11 -43.10 -44.92 12.54
N ASN A 12 -41.80 -44.70 12.69
CA ASN A 12 -41.19 -43.38 12.81
C ASN A 12 -41.46 -42.53 11.56
N PRO A 13 -41.78 -41.24 11.69
CA PRO A 13 -41.87 -40.32 10.57
C PRO A 13 -40.46 -39.90 10.14
N THR A 14 -40.15 -40.08 8.87
CA THR A 14 -39.02 -39.43 8.19
C THR A 14 -39.15 -37.91 8.29
N PRO A 15 -38.04 -37.16 8.49
CA PRO A 15 -38.08 -35.70 8.54
C PRO A 15 -38.52 -35.13 7.20
N GLY A 16 -39.39 -34.12 7.25
CA GLY A 16 -40.10 -33.55 6.11
C GLY A 16 -39.17 -33.04 5.01
N PHE A 17 -39.43 -33.49 3.78
CA PHE A 17 -39.21 -32.67 2.60
C PHE A 17 -40.24 -31.54 2.67
N GLU A 18 -39.83 -30.36 3.13
CA GLU A 18 -40.57 -29.14 2.85
C GLU A 18 -40.61 -28.97 1.33
N HIS A 19 -41.78 -29.22 0.73
CA HIS A 19 -42.01 -28.93 -0.67
C HIS A 19 -41.73 -27.44 -0.91
N TYR A 20 -40.67 -27.15 -1.66
CA TYR A 20 -40.36 -25.79 -2.09
C TYR A 20 -41.51 -25.31 -2.98
N VAL A 21 -42.36 -24.44 -2.42
CA VAL A 21 -43.39 -23.72 -3.16
C VAL A 21 -42.69 -22.53 -3.83
N PRO A 22 -42.68 -22.43 -5.17
CA PRO A 22 -42.10 -21.27 -5.85
C PRO A 22 -42.70 -19.97 -5.30
N GLN A 23 -41.86 -19.05 -4.80
CA GLN A 23 -42.28 -17.78 -4.19
C GLN A 23 -43.02 -16.82 -5.14
N ARG A 24 -43.06 -17.12 -6.44
CA ARG A 24 -43.94 -16.47 -7.41
C ARG A 24 -44.76 -17.55 -8.09
N GLU A 25 -46.07 -17.45 -7.96
CA GLU A 25 -46.97 -18.24 -8.76
C GLU A 25 -46.72 -17.95 -10.24
N LEU A 26 -46.73 -19.00 -11.07
CA LEU A 26 -46.67 -18.86 -12.51
C LEU A 26 -47.82 -17.93 -12.96
N PRO A 27 -47.58 -16.99 -13.89
CA PRO A 27 -48.63 -16.20 -14.50
C PRO A 27 -49.75 -17.10 -15.00
N ASP A 28 -51.01 -16.66 -14.83
CA ASP A 28 -52.17 -17.53 -15.06
C ASP A 28 -52.24 -18.04 -16.51
N GLU A 29 -51.69 -17.29 -17.47
CA GLU A 29 -51.59 -17.73 -18.87
C GLU A 29 -50.75 -19.00 -19.06
N ILE A 30 -49.79 -19.28 -18.17
CA ILE A 30 -48.90 -20.44 -18.25
C ILE A 30 -49.48 -21.65 -17.51
N LYS A 31 -50.30 -21.42 -16.48
CA LYS A 31 -51.01 -22.48 -15.73
C LYS A 31 -52.08 -23.16 -16.59
N GLU A 32 -52.64 -22.45 -17.57
CA GLU A 32 -53.66 -22.97 -18.48
C GLU A 32 -53.11 -23.64 -19.74
N LEU A 33 -51.81 -23.50 -20.04
CA LEU A 33 -51.21 -24.11 -21.22
C LEU A 33 -51.07 -25.64 -21.06
N PRO A 34 -51.45 -26.42 -22.08
CA PRO A 34 -51.31 -27.87 -22.04
C PRO A 34 -49.84 -28.28 -21.87
N VAL A 35 -49.61 -29.35 -21.11
CA VAL A 35 -48.27 -29.84 -20.70
C VAL A 35 -47.33 -30.07 -21.90
N ASP A 36 -47.90 -30.36 -23.07
CA ASP A 36 -47.21 -30.65 -24.32
C ASP A 36 -46.63 -29.39 -24.99
N GLU A 37 -47.09 -28.20 -24.60
CA GLU A 37 -46.63 -26.90 -25.10
C GLU A 37 -45.61 -26.25 -24.16
N THR A 38 -45.62 -26.58 -22.88
CA THR A 38 -44.67 -26.05 -21.89
C THR A 38 -43.38 -26.85 -21.77
N ARG A 39 -43.29 -28.01 -22.45
CA ARG A 39 -42.12 -28.91 -22.48
C ARG A 39 -41.55 -29.06 -23.88
N CYS A 40 -40.23 -29.05 -23.98
CA CYS A 40 -39.52 -29.33 -25.22
C CYS A 40 -39.77 -30.78 -25.66
N LYS A 41 -40.25 -30.98 -26.89
CA LYS A 41 -40.57 -32.32 -27.43
C LYS A 41 -39.35 -33.23 -27.59
N PHE A 42 -38.14 -32.69 -27.62
CA PHE A 42 -36.90 -33.44 -27.80
C PHE A 42 -36.25 -33.88 -26.48
N CYS A 43 -36.18 -33.00 -25.48
CA CYS A 43 -35.50 -33.29 -24.21
C CYS A 43 -36.46 -33.45 -23.01
N GLY A 44 -37.76 -33.14 -23.15
CA GLY A 44 -38.77 -33.25 -22.09
C GLY A 44 -38.66 -32.19 -20.99
N VAL A 45 -37.67 -31.30 -21.06
CA VAL A 45 -37.44 -30.22 -20.10
C VAL A 45 -38.39 -29.06 -20.41
N SER A 46 -38.95 -28.44 -19.37
CA SER A 46 -39.83 -27.27 -19.54
C SER A 46 -39.06 -26.09 -20.14
N TYR A 47 -39.65 -25.39 -21.11
CA TYR A 47 -39.08 -24.17 -21.69
C TYR A 47 -38.81 -23.08 -20.62
N LEU A 48 -39.54 -23.11 -19.50
CA LEU A 48 -39.31 -22.26 -18.33
C LEU A 48 -37.99 -22.58 -17.62
N VAL A 49 -37.64 -23.85 -17.50
CA VAL A 49 -36.36 -24.28 -16.89
C VAL A 49 -35.21 -23.87 -17.79
N HIS A 50 -35.35 -24.00 -19.11
CA HIS A 50 -34.33 -23.58 -20.06
C HIS A 50 -34.09 -22.06 -20.03
N HIS A 51 -35.17 -21.28 -19.92
CA HIS A 51 -35.07 -19.83 -19.79
C HIS A 51 -34.41 -19.43 -18.47
N GLU A 52 -34.72 -20.15 -17.39
CA GLU A 52 -34.15 -19.86 -16.07
C GLU A 52 -32.67 -20.24 -15.98
N VAL A 53 -32.27 -21.38 -16.55
CA VAL A 53 -30.85 -21.76 -16.68
C VAL A 53 -30.09 -20.71 -17.48
N LYS A 54 -30.63 -20.24 -18.60
CA LYS A 54 -29.98 -19.22 -19.42
C LYS A 54 -29.92 -17.85 -18.72
N ARG A 55 -30.92 -17.53 -17.88
CA ARG A 55 -30.90 -16.35 -17.01
C ARG A 55 -29.82 -16.46 -15.93
N LEU A 56 -29.67 -17.64 -15.33
CA LEU A 56 -28.65 -17.93 -14.32
C LEU A 56 -27.23 -17.95 -14.91
N GLU A 57 -27.05 -18.45 -16.13
CA GLU A 57 -25.79 -18.35 -16.88
C GLU A 57 -25.40 -16.88 -17.11
N GLY A 58 -26.36 -16.05 -17.55
CA GLY A 58 -26.13 -14.61 -17.71
C GLY A 58 -25.76 -13.91 -16.40
N LEU A 59 -26.43 -14.26 -15.29
CA LEU A 59 -26.07 -13.76 -13.96
C LEU A 59 -24.69 -14.21 -13.50
N LEU A 60 -24.29 -15.45 -13.80
CA LEU A 60 -22.96 -15.97 -13.50
C LEU A 60 -21.86 -15.25 -14.28
N ASP A 61 -22.10 -14.96 -15.56
CA ASP A 61 -21.15 -14.21 -16.38
C ASP A 61 -21.04 -12.75 -15.91
N GLU A 62 -22.14 -12.14 -15.48
CA GLU A 62 -22.15 -10.79 -14.94
C GLU A 62 -21.44 -10.72 -13.56
N LEU A 63 -21.68 -11.70 -12.68
CA LEU A 63 -20.97 -11.82 -11.41
C LEU A 63 -19.47 -12.09 -11.60
N LYS A 64 -19.08 -12.94 -12.56
CA LYS A 64 -17.67 -13.14 -12.91
C LYS A 64 -17.02 -11.85 -13.39
N GLY A 65 -17.70 -11.09 -14.26
CA GLY A 65 -17.24 -9.78 -14.70
C GLY A 65 -17.00 -8.82 -13.54
N GLN A 66 -17.92 -8.79 -12.56
CA GLN A 66 -17.76 -7.97 -11.36
C GLN A 66 -16.59 -8.43 -10.48
N ILE A 67 -16.36 -9.74 -10.34
CA ILE A 67 -15.21 -10.28 -9.59
C ILE A 67 -13.89 -9.90 -10.28
N ASP A 68 -13.80 -10.04 -11.60
CA ASP A 68 -12.60 -9.69 -12.35
C ASP A 68 -12.31 -8.19 -12.26
N GLU A 69 -13.34 -7.35 -12.36
CA GLU A 69 -13.23 -5.89 -12.25
C GLU A 69 -12.92 -5.43 -10.81
N SER A 70 -13.42 -6.14 -9.80
CA SER A 70 -13.05 -5.94 -8.39
C SER A 70 -11.61 -6.37 -8.12
N SER A 71 -11.18 -7.49 -8.70
CA SER A 71 -9.81 -8.00 -8.58
C SER A 71 -8.80 -7.05 -9.22
N ALA A 72 -9.11 -6.52 -10.40
CA ALA A 72 -8.29 -5.50 -11.07
C ALA A 72 -8.15 -4.24 -10.20
N ARG A 73 -9.26 -3.74 -9.65
CA ARG A 73 -9.25 -2.60 -8.71
C ARG A 73 -8.43 -2.89 -7.45
N CYS A 74 -8.52 -4.10 -6.88
CA CYS A 74 -7.71 -4.50 -5.73
C CYS A 74 -6.21 -4.51 -6.05
N ASN A 75 -5.80 -4.97 -7.23
CA ASN A 75 -4.39 -4.98 -7.64
C ASN A 75 -3.85 -3.55 -7.82
N GLU A 76 -4.63 -2.65 -8.41
CA GLU A 76 -4.26 -1.23 -8.56
C GLU A 76 -4.16 -0.52 -7.19
N LEU A 77 -5.07 -0.84 -6.26
CA LEU A 77 -5.00 -0.40 -4.87
C LEU A 77 -3.78 -0.96 -4.12
N LEU A 78 -3.35 -2.19 -4.42
CA LEU A 78 -2.14 -2.78 -3.86
C LEU A 78 -0.89 -2.05 -4.35
N GLU A 79 -0.77 -1.78 -5.66
CA GLU A 79 0.37 -1.03 -6.21
C GLU A 79 0.47 0.39 -5.64
N THR A 80 -0.67 1.08 -5.46
CA THR A 80 -0.68 2.42 -4.87
C THR A 80 -0.28 2.40 -3.39
N VAL A 81 -0.73 1.40 -2.62
CA VAL A 81 -0.30 1.20 -1.23
C VAL A 81 1.20 0.93 -1.15
N GLU A 82 1.75 0.08 -2.01
CA GLU A 82 3.19 -0.18 -2.04
C GLU A 82 4.01 1.08 -2.38
N LYS A 83 3.53 1.91 -3.31
CA LYS A 83 4.18 3.19 -3.66
C LYS A 83 4.20 4.14 -2.46
N GLU A 84 3.08 4.30 -1.76
CA GLU A 84 3.02 5.15 -0.56
C GLU A 84 3.86 4.58 0.59
N GLN A 85 3.95 3.26 0.73
CA GLN A 85 4.78 2.62 1.74
C GLN A 85 6.28 2.91 1.50
N ARG A 86 6.75 2.79 0.25
CA ARG A 86 8.11 3.20 -0.14
C ARG A 86 8.36 4.69 0.08
N ARG A 87 7.34 5.54 -0.13
CA ARG A 87 7.43 6.97 0.13
C ARG A 87 7.55 7.26 1.64
N GLY A 88 6.80 6.53 2.46
CA GLY A 88 6.89 6.57 3.92
C GLY A 88 8.29 6.22 4.43
N GLU A 89 8.88 5.13 3.93
CA GLU A 89 10.24 4.73 4.30
C GLU A 89 11.29 5.79 3.93
N LYS A 90 11.16 6.45 2.78
CA LYS A 90 12.06 7.55 2.40
C LYS A 90 11.95 8.73 3.35
N LEU A 91 10.72 9.15 3.67
CA LEU A 91 10.47 10.25 4.60
C LEU A 91 10.97 9.93 6.01
N GLU A 92 10.83 8.68 6.46
CA GLU A 92 11.32 8.24 7.77
C GLU A 92 12.85 8.31 7.85
N ASN A 93 13.55 7.88 6.78
CA ASN A 93 15.00 8.02 6.67
C ASN A 93 15.46 9.48 6.66
N GLU A 94 14.74 10.37 5.94
CA GLU A 94 15.02 11.81 5.95
C GLU A 94 14.81 12.42 7.33
N LEU A 95 13.75 12.02 8.04
CA LEU A 95 13.47 12.45 9.42
C LEU A 95 14.59 12.03 10.37
N MET A 96 15.08 10.80 10.23
CA MET A 96 16.20 10.30 11.03
C MET A 96 17.47 11.12 10.77
N ALA A 97 17.78 11.43 9.51
CA ALA A 97 18.91 12.27 9.14
C ALA A 97 18.79 13.72 9.68
N ILE A 98 17.59 14.30 9.68
CA ILE A 98 17.33 15.62 10.26
C ILE A 98 17.52 15.58 11.78
N LYS A 99 17.04 14.52 12.44
CA LYS A 99 17.19 14.34 13.89
C LYS A 99 18.66 14.24 14.30
N ASP A 100 19.49 13.54 13.53
CA ASP A 100 20.93 13.45 13.78
C ASP A 100 21.63 14.81 13.60
N LYS A 101 21.26 15.56 12.55
CA LYS A 101 21.75 16.93 12.35
C LYS A 101 21.35 17.86 13.49
N LEU A 102 20.11 17.75 13.98
CA LEU A 102 19.62 18.54 15.11
C LEU A 102 20.40 18.22 16.39
N SER A 103 20.63 16.93 16.68
CA SER A 103 21.42 16.50 17.83
C SER A 103 22.86 17.04 17.77
N SER A 104 23.48 16.99 16.59
CA SER A 104 24.80 17.60 16.37
C SER A 104 24.77 19.11 16.63
N LYS A 105 23.80 19.85 16.09
CA LYS A 105 23.67 21.29 16.33
C LYS A 105 23.42 21.63 17.80
N GLU A 106 22.63 20.83 18.51
CA GLU A 106 22.37 21.01 19.94
C GLU A 106 23.66 20.84 20.77
N SER A 107 24.51 19.87 20.41
CA SER A 107 25.82 19.70 21.05
C SER A 107 26.75 20.90 20.79
N HIS A 108 26.72 21.47 19.58
CA HIS A 108 27.47 22.69 19.26
C HIS A 108 26.98 23.90 20.05
N VAL A 109 25.66 24.07 20.21
CA VAL A 109 25.09 25.16 21.02
C VAL A 109 25.52 25.01 22.49
N LYS A 110 25.50 23.79 23.04
CA LYS A 110 26.00 23.52 24.40
C LYS A 110 27.47 23.91 24.54
N LEU A 111 28.32 23.53 23.57
CA LEU A 111 29.73 23.91 23.57
C LEU A 111 29.92 25.43 23.49
N CYS A 112 29.21 26.12 22.60
CA CYS A 112 29.25 27.58 22.50
C CYS A 112 28.82 28.26 23.80
N HIS A 113 27.79 27.74 24.47
CA HIS A 113 27.34 28.26 25.76
C HIS A 113 28.42 28.13 26.84
N THR A 114 29.08 26.97 26.93
CA THR A 114 30.20 26.75 27.87
C THR A 114 31.36 27.70 27.58
N LEU A 115 31.71 27.91 26.30
CA LEU A 115 32.76 28.84 25.90
C LEU A 115 32.41 30.28 26.28
N LEU A 116 31.18 30.73 26.00
CA LEU A 116 30.68 32.05 26.38
C LEU A 116 30.72 32.27 27.90
N GLN A 117 30.33 31.27 28.68
CA GLN A 117 30.37 31.33 30.13
C GLN A 117 31.81 31.47 30.63
N SER A 118 32.74 30.65 30.13
CA SER A 118 34.16 30.75 30.48
C SER A 118 34.77 32.10 30.08
N ALA A 119 34.39 32.65 28.92
CA ALA A 119 34.83 33.98 28.47
C ALA A 119 34.27 35.11 29.35
N SER A 120 33.05 34.96 29.86
CA SER A 120 32.46 35.92 30.79
C SER A 120 33.20 35.94 32.14
N GLU A 121 33.60 34.76 32.62
CA GLU A 121 34.36 34.60 33.87
C GLU A 121 35.77 35.18 33.75
N THR A 122 36.48 34.91 32.64
CA THR A 122 37.81 35.50 32.39
C THR A 122 37.74 37.01 32.22
N THR A 123 36.70 37.53 31.57
CA THR A 123 36.47 38.99 31.48
C THR A 123 36.23 39.59 32.86
N GLY A 124 35.48 38.90 33.73
CA GLY A 124 35.29 39.28 35.13
C GLY A 124 36.62 39.35 35.91
N GLN A 125 37.48 38.34 35.74
CA GLN A 125 38.82 38.31 36.35
C GLN A 125 39.74 39.42 35.81
N CYS A 126 39.71 39.67 34.50
CA CYS A 126 40.51 40.74 33.90
C CYS A 126 40.08 42.12 34.44
N ASN A 127 38.77 42.36 34.57
CA ASN A 127 38.24 43.59 35.13
C ASN A 127 38.63 43.80 36.61
N SER A 128 38.68 42.74 37.42
CA SER A 128 39.14 42.86 38.81
C SER A 128 40.63 43.18 38.87
N MET A 129 41.46 42.53 38.05
CA MET A 129 42.89 42.84 37.93
C MET A 129 43.15 44.29 37.49
N ILE A 130 42.40 44.80 36.50
CA ILE A 130 42.51 46.20 36.06
C ILE A 130 42.18 47.15 37.21
N LYS A 131 41.12 46.86 37.97
CA LYS A 131 40.71 47.67 39.13
C LYS A 131 41.80 47.72 40.21
N ASP A 132 42.39 46.57 40.53
CA ASP A 132 43.48 46.47 41.50
C ASP A 132 44.74 47.19 41.03
N THR A 133 45.07 47.07 39.75
CA THR A 133 46.25 47.73 39.16
C THR A 133 46.07 49.25 39.17
N LYS A 134 44.87 49.75 38.85
CA LYS A 134 44.53 51.17 38.94
C LYS A 134 44.61 51.71 40.36
N ALA A 135 44.18 50.92 41.35
CA ALA A 135 44.30 51.29 42.76
C ALA A 135 45.77 51.37 43.21
N LYS A 136 46.60 50.39 42.83
CA LYS A 136 48.05 50.40 43.11
C LYS A 136 48.77 51.59 42.46
N LEU A 137 48.42 51.93 41.21
CA LEU A 137 48.99 53.08 40.51
C LEU A 137 48.62 54.40 41.20
N SER A 138 47.36 54.54 41.62
CA SER A 138 46.89 55.71 42.38
C SER A 138 47.63 55.88 43.71
N LEU A 139 47.88 54.77 44.41
CA LEU A 139 48.65 54.78 45.66
C LEU A 139 50.11 55.20 45.41
N ALA A 140 50.77 54.60 44.41
CA ALA A 140 52.14 54.96 44.06
C ALA A 140 52.29 56.44 43.68
N PHE A 141 51.31 56.99 42.95
CA PHE A 141 51.29 58.41 42.59
C PHE A 141 51.15 59.33 43.81
N LYS A 142 50.33 58.94 44.80
CA LYS A 142 50.22 59.67 46.07
C LYS A 142 51.51 59.62 46.88
N THR A 143 52.17 58.47 46.97
CA THR A 143 53.45 58.34 47.67
C THR A 143 54.53 59.21 47.02
N MET A 144 54.63 59.20 45.69
CA MET A 144 55.56 60.04 44.94
C MET A 144 55.35 61.54 45.19
N LEU A 145 54.10 61.99 45.31
CA LEU A 145 53.78 63.39 45.65
C LEU A 145 54.24 63.79 47.06
N VAL A 146 54.09 62.89 48.04
CA VAL A 146 54.57 63.11 49.42
C VAL A 146 56.10 63.17 49.47
N ASP A 147 56.77 62.28 48.75
CA ASP A 147 58.24 62.29 48.66
C ASP A 147 58.74 63.59 48.01
N PHE A 148 58.07 64.06 46.95
CA PHE A 148 58.39 65.32 46.30
C PHE A 148 58.22 66.53 47.24
N GLN A 149 57.14 66.57 48.02
CA GLN A 149 56.91 67.63 49.01
C GLN A 149 57.96 67.62 50.12
N THR A 150 58.39 66.43 50.55
CA THR A 150 59.41 66.25 51.59
C THR A 150 60.79 66.71 51.10
N ILE A 151 61.14 66.40 49.85
CA ILE A 151 62.36 66.89 49.19
C ILE A 151 62.32 68.42 49.05
N SER A 152 61.18 68.99 48.65
CA SER A 152 61.01 70.45 48.57
C SER A 152 61.20 71.14 49.92
N HIS A 153 60.69 70.54 51.01
CA HIS A 153 60.83 71.08 52.35
C HIS A 153 62.27 71.00 52.89
N HIS A 154 62.99 69.92 52.56
CA HIS A 154 64.43 69.82 52.87
C HIS A 154 65.28 70.83 52.08
N TYR A 155 64.87 71.21 50.88
CA TYR A 155 65.55 72.23 50.08
C TYR A 155 65.40 73.65 50.69
N GLU A 156 64.23 73.96 51.27
CA GLU A 156 63.99 75.24 51.96
C GLU A 156 64.77 75.37 53.28
N LEU A 157 65.03 74.26 53.98
CA LEU A 157 65.77 74.26 55.25
C LEU A 157 67.30 74.36 55.08
N PHE A 158 67.84 74.12 53.89
CA PHE A 158 69.28 74.08 53.63
C PHE A 158 69.89 75.44 53.21
N VAL A 159 69.11 76.53 53.18
CA VAL A 159 69.54 77.84 52.63
C VAL A 159 70.18 78.78 53.67
N PHE A 160 70.49 78.33 54.90
CA PHE A 160 71.19 79.17 55.89
C PHE A 160 72.47 78.51 56.46
N SER A 161 73.57 78.49 55.71
CA SER A 161 74.92 78.65 56.27
C SER A 161 76.01 78.98 55.22
N THR A 162 76.65 80.13 55.42
CA THR A 162 78.02 80.55 55.02
C THR A 162 78.41 80.69 53.54
N MET A 163 78.91 81.89 53.20
CA MET A 163 79.22 82.37 51.84
C MET A 163 80.50 81.83 51.18
N GLU A 164 81.25 80.91 51.79
CA GLU A 164 82.44 80.28 51.16
C GLU A 164 82.13 78.92 50.52
N GLU A 165 81.00 78.29 50.86
CA GLU A 165 80.54 77.07 50.18
C GLU A 165 79.75 77.37 48.90
N LYS A 166 79.42 78.64 48.64
CA LYS A 166 78.52 79.09 47.57
C LYS A 166 79.01 78.72 46.17
N GLU A 167 80.29 78.86 45.83
CA GLU A 167 80.79 78.49 44.49
C GLU A 167 80.89 76.97 44.30
N THR A 168 81.29 76.22 45.33
CA THR A 168 81.27 74.74 45.31
C THR A 168 79.85 74.18 45.31
N MET A 169 78.92 74.83 45.98
CA MET A 169 77.51 74.48 46.01
C MET A 169 76.82 74.89 44.71
N GLU A 170 77.13 76.05 44.13
CA GLU A 170 76.61 76.45 42.80
C GLU A 170 77.10 75.48 41.71
N SER A 171 78.36 75.01 41.78
CA SER A 171 78.86 73.97 40.88
C SER A 171 78.15 72.62 41.10
N LYS A 172 77.97 72.19 42.36
CA LYS A 172 77.24 70.95 42.70
C LYS A 172 75.76 71.05 42.33
N ILE A 173 75.09 72.16 42.64
CA ILE A 173 73.71 72.47 42.28
C ILE A 173 73.59 72.51 40.76
N ALA A 174 74.48 73.18 40.03
CA ALA A 174 74.49 73.16 38.57
C ALA A 174 74.64 71.74 38.00
N SER A 175 75.53 70.91 38.56
CA SER A 175 75.65 69.51 38.13
C SER A 175 74.41 68.68 38.47
N THR A 176 73.79 68.93 39.62
CA THR A 176 72.61 68.19 40.10
C THR A 176 71.37 68.61 39.31
N VAL A 177 71.23 69.90 39.03
CA VAL A 177 70.22 70.48 38.13
C VAL A 177 70.43 69.97 36.71
N HIS A 178 71.66 69.84 36.22
CA HIS A 178 71.92 69.24 34.91
C HIS A 178 71.51 67.76 34.87
N LYS A 179 71.88 66.97 35.89
CA LYS A 179 71.45 65.56 36.01
C LYS A 179 69.93 65.44 36.12
N TRP A 180 69.28 66.33 36.86
CA TRP A 180 67.82 66.40 36.95
C TRP A 180 67.19 66.75 35.62
N LYS A 181 67.74 67.73 34.90
CA LYS A 181 67.24 68.14 33.59
C LYS A 181 67.37 67.01 32.56
N GLU A 182 68.45 66.24 32.63
CA GLU A 182 68.67 65.05 31.79
C GLU A 182 67.72 63.92 32.17
N THR A 183 67.48 63.70 33.47
CA THR A 183 66.52 62.71 33.97
C THR A 183 65.09 63.09 33.61
N VAL A 184 64.72 64.37 33.75
CA VAL A 184 63.40 64.91 33.35
C VAL A 184 63.21 64.76 31.84
N SER A 185 64.23 65.09 31.03
CA SER A 185 64.18 64.92 29.59
C SER A 185 64.00 63.45 29.17
N LEU A 186 64.71 62.52 29.82
CA LEU A 186 64.51 61.08 29.63
C LEU A 186 63.10 60.64 30.04
N LYS A 187 62.57 61.17 31.14
CA LYS A 187 61.20 60.86 31.59
C LYS A 187 60.12 61.48 30.73
N GLU A 188 60.33 62.66 30.16
CA GLU A 188 59.45 63.26 29.16
C GLU A 188 59.43 62.42 27.87
N ALA A 189 60.57 61.88 27.44
CA ALA A 189 60.63 60.95 26.32
C ALA A 189 59.91 59.62 26.61
N ASP A 190 60.06 59.07 27.83
CA ASP A 190 59.32 57.88 28.28
C ASP A 190 57.80 58.15 28.27
N ILE A 191 57.35 59.30 28.78
CA ILE A 191 55.93 59.70 28.80
C ILE A 191 55.39 59.86 27.38
N GLN A 192 56.13 60.52 26.49
CA GLN A 192 55.76 60.68 25.07
C GLN A 192 55.59 59.31 24.37
N ASN A 193 56.48 58.35 24.64
CA ASN A 193 56.36 57.00 24.11
C ASN A 193 55.15 56.26 24.68
N LEU A 194 54.91 56.35 25.98
CA LEU A 194 53.73 55.77 26.62
C LEU A 194 52.42 56.37 26.11
N MET A 195 52.39 57.68 25.82
CA MET A 195 51.22 58.33 25.21
C MET A 195 50.95 57.79 23.81
N LYS A 196 51.98 57.62 22.97
CA LYS A 196 51.83 57.00 21.64
C LYS A 196 51.40 55.54 21.71
N GLU A 197 51.82 54.79 22.72
CA GLU A 197 51.35 53.41 22.95
C GLU A 197 49.88 53.37 23.41
N LEU A 198 49.47 54.33 24.24
CA LEU A 198 48.08 54.52 24.64
C LEU A 198 47.18 54.84 23.45
N GLU A 199 47.59 55.78 22.58
CA GLU A 199 46.85 56.11 21.35
C GLU A 199 46.69 54.89 20.42
N LYS A 200 47.74 54.06 20.29
CA LYS A 200 47.65 52.81 19.53
C LYS A 200 46.68 51.80 20.15
N LYS A 201 46.66 51.71 21.49
CA LYS A 201 45.73 50.84 22.22
C LYS A 201 44.28 51.34 22.11
N ASP A 202 44.05 52.65 22.17
CA ASP A 202 42.73 53.24 21.98
C ASP A 202 42.22 53.01 20.55
N ALA A 203 43.10 53.11 19.54
CA ALA A 203 42.76 52.77 18.15
C ALA A 203 42.40 51.29 17.98
N THR A 204 43.11 50.37 18.65
CA THR A 204 42.78 48.94 18.63
C THR A 204 41.49 48.63 19.40
N LEU A 205 41.23 49.34 20.50
CA LEU A 205 39.98 49.22 21.25
C LEU A 205 38.79 49.70 20.41
N ALA A 206 38.95 50.83 19.70
CA ALA A 206 37.94 51.33 18.77
C ALA A 206 37.66 50.32 17.65
N GLN A 207 38.70 49.72 17.05
CA GLN A 207 38.51 48.66 16.05
C GLN A 207 37.78 47.45 16.64
N SER A 208 38.18 46.99 17.82
CA SER A 208 37.50 45.87 18.50
C SER A 208 36.02 46.16 18.79
N THR A 209 35.66 47.42 19.10
CA THR A 209 34.25 47.80 19.26
C THR A 209 33.47 47.79 17.94
N VAL A 210 34.10 48.13 16.83
CA VAL A 210 33.50 48.03 15.49
C VAL A 210 33.26 46.55 15.15
N ASP A 211 34.27 45.71 15.31
CA ASP A 211 34.19 44.27 15.06
C ASP A 211 33.11 43.60 15.93
N LYS A 212 32.99 44.01 17.20
CA LYS A 212 31.93 43.54 18.11
C LYS A 212 30.54 43.94 17.63
N ASN A 213 30.35 45.15 17.12
CA ASN A 213 29.07 45.60 16.59
C ASN A 213 28.71 44.91 15.28
N GLU A 214 29.68 44.59 14.45
CA GLU A 214 29.50 43.82 13.22
C GLU A 214 29.13 42.37 13.53
N MET A 215 29.81 41.74 14.49
CA MET A 215 29.46 40.42 15.00
C MET A 215 28.05 40.39 15.58
N LYS A 216 27.63 41.45 16.30
CA LYS A 216 26.28 41.57 16.84
C LYS A 216 25.22 41.60 15.71
N ARG A 217 25.46 42.34 14.63
CA ARG A 217 24.56 42.35 13.46
C ARG A 217 24.46 40.97 12.81
N HIS A 218 25.58 40.28 12.65
CA HIS A 218 25.55 38.91 12.11
C HIS A 218 24.79 37.93 13.00
N CYS A 219 24.90 38.05 14.33
CA CYS A 219 24.08 37.25 15.24
C CYS A 219 22.58 37.57 15.08
N GLU A 220 22.21 38.85 14.97
CA GLU A 220 20.81 39.27 14.74
C GLU A 220 20.26 38.76 13.39
N GLU A 221 21.08 38.75 12.32
CA GLU A 221 20.73 38.16 11.02
C GLU A 221 20.53 36.64 11.12
N ILE A 222 21.43 35.93 11.78
CA ILE A 222 21.33 34.48 11.98
C ILE A 222 20.09 34.13 12.80
N GLU A 223 19.77 34.89 13.84
CA GLU A 223 18.54 34.71 14.64
C GLU A 223 17.28 34.94 13.81
N ALA A 224 17.28 35.94 12.93
CA ALA A 224 16.17 36.19 12.00
C ALA A 224 15.99 35.03 11.00
N GLU A 225 17.08 34.50 10.45
CA GLU A 225 17.04 33.32 9.56
C GLU A 225 16.59 32.05 10.30
N LEU A 226 17.05 31.84 11.53
CA LEU A 226 16.59 30.75 12.40
C LEU A 226 15.10 30.84 12.70
N SER A 227 14.60 32.05 13.00
CA SER A 227 13.17 32.29 13.21
C SER A 227 12.36 31.99 11.95
N LYS A 228 12.83 32.43 10.77
CA LYS A 228 12.18 32.15 9.48
C LYS A 228 12.13 30.66 9.16
N THR A 229 13.25 29.96 9.33
CA THR A 229 13.34 28.51 9.07
C THR A 229 12.55 27.69 10.09
N SER A 230 12.53 28.09 11.36
CA SER A 230 11.67 27.49 12.39
C SER A 230 10.19 27.61 12.04
N ASN A 231 9.74 28.77 11.56
CA ASN A 231 8.35 28.97 11.14
C ASN A 231 8.01 28.11 9.92
N GLN A 232 8.92 27.99 8.95
CA GLN A 232 8.74 27.11 7.78
C GLN A 232 8.63 25.64 8.21
N LEU A 233 9.50 25.18 9.11
CA LEU A 233 9.46 23.82 9.65
C LEU A 233 8.12 23.55 10.35
N GLN A 234 7.60 24.52 11.10
CA GLN A 234 6.32 24.39 11.79
C GLN A 234 5.14 24.26 10.82
N VAL A 235 5.19 24.93 9.66
CA VAL A 235 4.20 24.77 8.58
C VAL A 235 4.30 23.35 7.98
N SER A 236 5.51 22.89 7.65
CA SER A 236 5.72 21.55 7.11
C SER A 236 5.27 20.45 8.09
N ILE A 237 5.50 20.61 9.40
CA ILE A 237 5.02 19.68 10.43
C ILE A 237 3.48 19.57 10.40
N LYS A 238 2.77 20.70 10.37
CA LYS A 238 1.30 20.70 10.28
C LYS A 238 0.79 20.04 9.01
N GLU A 239 1.51 20.20 7.90
CA GLU A 239 1.17 19.56 6.64
C GLU A 239 1.39 18.04 6.69
N THR A 240 2.48 17.58 7.30
CA THR A 240 2.69 16.14 7.56
C THR A 240 1.65 15.55 8.51
N GLU A 241 1.23 16.26 9.55
CA GLU A 241 0.14 15.82 10.45
C GLU A 241 -1.17 15.65 9.67
N ARG A 242 -1.51 16.62 8.81
CA ARG A 242 -2.70 16.56 7.95
C ARG A 242 -2.65 15.39 6.97
N LEU A 243 -1.49 15.12 6.36
CA LEU A 243 -1.30 13.97 5.47
C LEU A 243 -1.40 12.64 6.24
N SER A 244 -0.85 12.56 7.44
CA SER A 244 -0.96 11.40 8.32
C SER A 244 -2.42 11.13 8.71
N GLU A 245 -3.20 12.16 9.05
CA GLU A 245 -4.64 12.02 9.29
C GLU A 245 -5.39 11.52 8.05
N GLN A 246 -5.05 12.01 6.86
CA GLN A 246 -5.65 11.56 5.61
C GLN A 246 -5.33 10.08 5.34
N GLN A 247 -4.09 9.65 5.61
CA GLN A 247 -3.67 8.26 5.47
C GLN A 247 -4.42 7.33 6.44
N MET A 248 -4.62 7.75 7.69
CA MET A 248 -5.42 7.01 8.68
C MET A 248 -6.89 6.85 8.23
N ARG A 249 -7.48 7.87 7.60
CA ARG A 249 -8.84 7.79 7.04
C ARG A 249 -8.90 6.79 5.88
N LEU A 250 -7.97 6.86 4.94
CA LEU A 250 -7.90 5.92 3.82
C LEU A 250 -7.68 4.48 4.28
N GLN A 251 -6.84 4.24 5.30
CA GLN A 251 -6.67 2.91 5.90
C GLN A 251 -7.94 2.40 6.60
N LYS A 252 -8.72 3.29 7.21
CA LYS A 252 -10.01 2.93 7.78
C LYS A 252 -11.00 2.54 6.68
N GLU A 253 -11.14 3.37 5.64
CA GLU A 253 -12.00 3.07 4.49
C GLU A 253 -11.61 1.76 3.82
N LYS A 254 -10.31 1.49 3.64
CA LYS A 254 -9.81 0.21 3.10
C LYS A 254 -10.27 -0.98 3.96
N ARG A 255 -10.15 -0.89 5.29
CA ARG A 255 -10.62 -1.95 6.20
C ARG A 255 -12.13 -2.15 6.11
N ASP A 256 -12.89 -1.07 6.04
CA ASP A 256 -14.35 -1.12 5.92
C ASP A 256 -14.77 -1.78 4.58
N TYR A 257 -14.08 -1.46 3.48
CA TYR A 257 -14.26 -2.12 2.18
C TYR A 257 -13.90 -3.60 2.20
N GLU A 258 -12.77 -3.99 2.81
CA GLU A 258 -12.38 -5.39 2.96
C GLU A 258 -13.40 -6.19 3.78
N GLU A 259 -14.00 -5.58 4.80
CA GLU A 259 -15.05 -6.21 5.60
C GLU A 259 -16.35 -6.39 4.80
N LEU A 260 -16.74 -5.39 4.00
CA LEU A 260 -17.87 -5.50 3.07
C LEU A 260 -17.63 -6.60 2.04
N LEU A 261 -16.43 -6.66 1.44
CA LEU A 261 -16.07 -7.70 0.48
C LEU A 261 -16.11 -9.11 1.10
N LYS A 262 -15.67 -9.26 2.35
CA LYS A 262 -15.83 -10.52 3.09
C LYS A 262 -17.30 -10.89 3.28
N LYS A 263 -18.16 -9.93 3.64
CA LYS A 263 -19.60 -10.17 3.80
C LYS A 263 -20.23 -10.58 2.46
N GLU A 264 -19.93 -9.88 1.38
CA GLU A 264 -20.35 -10.20 0.01
C GLU A 264 -19.94 -11.63 -0.37
N ASN A 265 -18.66 -11.98 -0.20
CA ASN A 265 -18.15 -13.32 -0.50
C ASN A 265 -18.81 -14.41 0.35
N THR A 266 -19.09 -14.15 1.63
CA THR A 266 -19.83 -15.11 2.46
C THR A 266 -21.28 -15.25 2.05
N PHE A 267 -21.90 -14.18 1.54
CA PHE A 267 -23.26 -14.20 1.02
C PHE A 267 -23.32 -15.01 -0.27
N GLN A 268 -22.45 -14.72 -1.23
CA GLN A 268 -22.32 -15.48 -2.47
C GLN A 268 -22.00 -16.96 -2.21
N ALA A 269 -21.10 -17.26 -1.26
CA ALA A 269 -20.80 -18.65 -0.90
C ALA A 269 -22.02 -19.39 -0.35
N LYS A 270 -22.86 -18.74 0.46
CA LYS A 270 -24.13 -19.32 0.92
C LYS A 270 -25.12 -19.55 -0.22
N GLU A 271 -25.24 -18.58 -1.13
CA GLU A 271 -26.13 -18.67 -2.29
C GLU A 271 -25.71 -19.81 -3.23
N ILE A 272 -24.40 -19.95 -3.48
CA ILE A 272 -23.83 -21.08 -4.24
C ILE A 272 -24.11 -22.40 -3.53
N LEU A 273 -24.00 -22.47 -2.20
CA LEU A 273 -24.28 -23.68 -1.44
C LEU A 273 -25.76 -24.08 -1.56
N GLU A 274 -26.67 -23.13 -1.42
CA GLU A 274 -28.11 -23.36 -1.61
C GLU A 274 -28.45 -23.79 -3.03
N LEU A 275 -27.84 -23.17 -4.04
CA LEU A 275 -28.01 -23.58 -5.44
C LEU A 275 -27.48 -24.99 -5.67
N LYS A 276 -26.33 -25.34 -5.08
CA LYS A 276 -25.76 -26.69 -5.17
C LYS A 276 -26.68 -27.74 -4.54
N ASP A 277 -27.25 -27.45 -3.38
CA ASP A 277 -28.20 -28.34 -2.73
C ASP A 277 -29.48 -28.51 -3.56
N LYS A 278 -29.99 -27.41 -4.15
CA LYS A 278 -31.13 -27.45 -5.08
C LYS A 278 -30.83 -28.30 -6.33
N VAL A 279 -29.64 -28.15 -6.91
CA VAL A 279 -29.19 -28.93 -8.08
C VAL A 279 -29.06 -30.42 -7.74
N MET A 280 -28.50 -30.77 -6.58
CA MET A 280 -28.45 -32.17 -6.14
C MET A 280 -29.84 -32.79 -5.99
N VAL A 281 -30.82 -32.03 -5.49
CA VAL A 281 -32.20 -32.51 -5.33
C VAL A 281 -32.85 -32.74 -6.70
N THR A 282 -32.68 -31.84 -7.66
CA THR A 282 -33.20 -32.03 -9.02
C THR A 282 -32.50 -33.16 -9.76
N GLU A 283 -31.19 -33.33 -9.59
CA GLU A 283 -30.42 -34.40 -10.21
C GLU A 283 -30.87 -35.78 -9.67
N ASN A 284 -31.07 -35.90 -8.36
CA ASN A 284 -31.65 -37.10 -7.76
C ASN A 284 -33.10 -37.36 -8.24
N SER A 285 -33.92 -36.32 -8.37
CA SER A 285 -35.28 -36.44 -8.92
C SER A 285 -35.26 -36.91 -10.38
N PHE A 286 -34.32 -36.40 -11.19
CA PHE A 286 -34.15 -36.80 -12.58
C PHE A 286 -33.69 -38.24 -12.70
N MET A 287 -32.75 -38.69 -11.86
CA MET A 287 -32.30 -40.08 -11.82
C MET A 287 -33.43 -41.03 -11.43
N LEU A 288 -34.31 -40.64 -10.51
CA LEU A 288 -35.51 -41.41 -10.17
C LEU A 288 -36.50 -41.49 -11.34
N ALA A 289 -36.73 -40.38 -12.04
CA ALA A 289 -37.58 -40.34 -13.23
C ALA A 289 -37.02 -41.21 -14.38
N LEU A 290 -35.70 -41.23 -14.58
CA LEU A 290 -35.06 -42.12 -15.55
C LEU A 290 -35.26 -43.59 -15.19
N ALA A 291 -35.06 -43.96 -13.91
CA ALA A 291 -35.29 -45.32 -13.44
C ALA A 291 -36.77 -45.75 -13.59
N GLU A 292 -37.71 -44.83 -13.42
CA GLU A 292 -39.14 -45.09 -13.62
C GLU A 292 -39.51 -45.25 -15.10
N ARG A 293 -38.91 -44.43 -15.98
CA ARG A 293 -39.02 -44.59 -17.43
C ARG A 293 -38.50 -45.94 -17.91
N GLU A 294 -37.35 -46.38 -17.41
CA GLU A 294 -36.80 -47.71 -17.74
C GLU A 294 -37.74 -48.84 -17.32
N LYS A 295 -38.38 -48.73 -16.15
CA LYS A 295 -39.40 -49.69 -15.70
C LYS A 295 -40.61 -49.71 -16.64
N LEU A 296 -41.10 -48.54 -17.04
CA LEU A 296 -42.22 -48.42 -17.97
C LEU A 296 -41.89 -48.97 -19.35
N GLU A 297 -40.68 -48.73 -19.85
CA GLU A 297 -40.22 -49.24 -21.13
C GLU A 297 -40.09 -50.77 -21.12
N LYS A 298 -39.62 -51.34 -19.99
CA LYS A 298 -39.58 -52.79 -19.78
C LYS A 298 -40.99 -53.39 -19.75
N TYR A 299 -41.92 -52.74 -19.06
CA TYR A 299 -43.33 -53.14 -19.02
C TYR A 299 -44.01 -53.05 -20.41
N SER A 300 -43.69 -52.02 -21.19
CA SER A 300 -44.17 -51.88 -22.57
C SER A 300 -43.68 -53.03 -23.45
N LYS A 301 -42.38 -53.37 -23.37
CA LYS A 301 -41.79 -54.50 -24.11
C LYS A 301 -42.43 -55.84 -23.71
N GLU A 302 -42.70 -56.06 -22.43
CA GLU A 302 -43.42 -57.25 -21.96
C GLU A 302 -44.85 -57.32 -22.51
N LYS A 303 -45.56 -56.18 -22.57
CA LYS A 303 -46.89 -56.12 -23.20
C LYS A 303 -46.83 -56.36 -24.70
N GLU A 304 -45.87 -55.80 -25.42
CA GLU A 304 -45.65 -56.08 -26.85
C GLU A 304 -45.45 -57.58 -27.10
N ILE A 305 -44.56 -58.24 -26.35
CA ILE A 305 -44.35 -59.69 -26.44
C ILE A 305 -45.64 -60.47 -26.18
N THR A 306 -46.45 -60.00 -25.22
CA THR A 306 -47.73 -60.63 -24.88
C THR A 306 -48.75 -60.47 -26.00
N ILE A 307 -48.84 -59.27 -26.58
CA ILE A 307 -49.70 -58.96 -27.74
C ILE A 307 -49.26 -59.81 -28.95
N GLU A 308 -47.95 -59.93 -29.18
CA GLU A 308 -47.39 -60.74 -30.27
C GLU A 308 -47.71 -62.23 -30.10
N LYS A 309 -47.63 -62.75 -28.87
CA LYS A 309 -48.09 -64.12 -28.53
C LYS A 309 -49.58 -64.30 -28.79
N PHE A 310 -50.42 -63.36 -28.34
CA PHE A 310 -51.86 -63.42 -28.60
C PHE A 310 -52.15 -63.37 -30.09
N HIS A 311 -51.49 -62.49 -30.84
CA HIS A 311 -51.63 -62.39 -32.29
C HIS A 311 -51.24 -63.71 -32.97
N LYS A 312 -50.13 -64.33 -32.57
CA LYS A 312 -49.69 -65.63 -33.10
C LYS A 312 -50.69 -66.75 -32.79
N GLN A 313 -51.25 -66.78 -31.57
CA GLN A 313 -52.32 -67.72 -31.21
C GLN A 313 -53.59 -67.47 -32.02
N LEU A 314 -53.94 -66.21 -32.28
CA LEU A 314 -55.08 -65.83 -33.12
C LEU A 314 -54.88 -66.33 -34.55
N MET A 315 -53.69 -66.13 -35.13
CA MET A 315 -53.34 -66.62 -36.46
C MET A 315 -53.35 -68.16 -36.54
N GLU A 316 -52.93 -68.86 -35.48
CA GLU A 316 -53.06 -70.33 -35.40
C GLU A 316 -54.52 -70.76 -35.29
N LYS A 317 -55.32 -70.06 -34.48
CA LYS A 317 -56.77 -70.31 -34.35
C LYS A 317 -57.47 -70.09 -35.68
N GLU A 318 -57.16 -69.01 -36.39
CA GLU A 318 -57.64 -68.73 -37.74
C GLU A 318 -57.23 -69.82 -38.72
N LYS A 319 -55.98 -70.31 -38.69
CA LYS A 319 -55.55 -71.46 -39.50
C LYS A 319 -56.34 -72.73 -39.16
N THR A 320 -56.60 -73.01 -37.89
CA THR A 320 -57.48 -74.14 -37.51
C THR A 320 -58.92 -73.93 -37.92
N ILE A 321 -59.46 -72.72 -37.84
CA ILE A 321 -60.80 -72.39 -38.32
C ILE A 321 -60.86 -72.60 -39.83
N GLU A 322 -59.84 -72.19 -40.57
CA GLU A 322 -59.80 -72.36 -42.03
C GLU A 322 -59.63 -73.84 -42.41
N SER A 323 -58.82 -74.58 -41.66
CA SER A 323 -58.74 -76.05 -41.74
C SER A 323 -60.10 -76.71 -41.47
N LEU A 324 -60.78 -76.31 -40.40
CA LEU A 324 -62.10 -76.81 -40.03
C LEU A 324 -63.17 -76.39 -41.02
N LYS A 325 -63.09 -75.21 -41.63
CA LYS A 325 -63.98 -74.80 -42.73
C LYS A 325 -63.74 -75.67 -43.95
N LEU A 326 -62.50 -75.94 -44.31
CA LEU A 326 -62.15 -76.88 -45.39
C LEU A 326 -62.62 -78.31 -45.08
N GLU A 327 -62.55 -78.72 -43.82
CA GLU A 327 -63.02 -80.03 -43.35
C GLU A 327 -64.54 -80.13 -43.25
N ILE A 328 -65.24 -79.06 -42.83
CA ILE A 328 -66.70 -78.92 -42.90
C ILE A 328 -67.15 -78.86 -44.35
N GLN A 329 -66.37 -78.27 -45.25
CA GLN A 329 -66.65 -78.27 -46.69
C GLN A 329 -66.46 -79.66 -47.29
N ARG A 330 -65.44 -80.42 -46.87
CA ARG A 330 -65.26 -81.84 -47.20
C ARG A 330 -66.35 -82.71 -46.57
N ASN A 331 -66.79 -82.42 -45.34
CA ASN A 331 -67.85 -83.16 -44.67
C ASN A 331 -69.23 -82.82 -45.20
N LYS A 332 -69.48 -81.59 -45.70
CA LYS A 332 -70.65 -81.25 -46.53
C LYS A 332 -70.63 -81.99 -47.87
N GLN A 333 -69.46 -82.16 -48.48
CA GLN A 333 -69.31 -83.03 -49.66
C GLN A 333 -69.47 -84.53 -49.31
N SER A 334 -69.07 -84.96 -48.12
CA SER A 334 -69.25 -86.33 -47.59
C SER A 334 -70.70 -86.60 -47.14
N SER A 335 -71.44 -85.59 -46.68
CA SER A 335 -72.87 -85.71 -46.33
C SER A 335 -73.81 -85.51 -47.52
N SER A 336 -73.38 -84.85 -48.61
CA SER A 336 -74.01 -85.04 -49.92
C SER A 336 -73.73 -86.42 -50.52
N ILE A 337 -72.65 -87.11 -50.13
CA ILE A 337 -72.33 -88.49 -50.55
C ILE A 337 -72.93 -89.55 -49.60
N LYS A 338 -73.41 -89.16 -48.41
CA LYS A 338 -74.18 -90.02 -47.48
C LYS A 338 -75.70 -89.80 -47.51
N ILE A 339 -76.19 -88.88 -48.34
CA ILE A 339 -77.60 -88.81 -48.77
C ILE A 339 -77.81 -89.51 -50.14
N PHE A 340 -76.74 -90.04 -50.75
CA PHE A 340 -76.81 -90.79 -52.02
C PHE A 340 -76.40 -92.27 -51.87
N ASN A 341 -76.31 -92.79 -50.65
CA ASN A 341 -75.82 -94.16 -50.41
C ASN A 341 -76.57 -94.90 -49.28
N LEU A 342 -77.87 -94.65 -49.18
CA LEU A 342 -78.85 -95.48 -48.45
C LEU A 342 -80.12 -95.72 -49.28
N GLU A 343 -80.00 -95.78 -50.60
CA GLU A 343 -81.05 -96.23 -51.52
C GLU A 343 -80.40 -97.07 -52.63
N ALA A 344 -80.20 -98.38 -52.38
CA ALA A 344 -80.19 -99.48 -53.37
C ALA A 344 -79.51 -100.76 -52.85
N GLN A 345 -79.98 -101.30 -51.73
CA GLN A 345 -80.12 -102.77 -51.60
C GLN A 345 -81.42 -103.01 -50.85
N LEU A 346 -82.34 -103.73 -51.50
CA LEU A 346 -83.78 -103.88 -51.23
C LEU A 346 -84.58 -102.80 -51.97
N THR A 347 -85.28 -103.09 -53.07
CA THR A 347 -86.12 -104.28 -53.29
C THR A 347 -86.31 -104.58 -54.78
N GLN A 348 -86.13 -105.86 -55.15
CA GLN A 348 -87.10 -106.49 -56.04
C GLN A 348 -87.69 -107.72 -55.33
N ASN A 349 -88.62 -107.42 -54.44
CA ASN A 349 -90.00 -107.87 -54.49
C ASN A 349 -90.85 -106.66 -54.10
N ASN A 350 -91.97 -106.39 -54.78
CA ASN A 350 -93.12 -105.54 -54.38
C ASN A 350 -92.82 -104.28 -53.53
N ASP A 351 -93.07 -103.04 -53.95
CA ASP A 351 -94.10 -102.51 -54.86
C ASP A 351 -93.59 -101.23 -55.57
N GLU A 352 -94.05 -101.07 -56.80
CA GLU A 352 -94.30 -99.85 -57.60
C GLU A 352 -93.30 -98.67 -57.67
N LEU A 353 -92.79 -98.49 -58.91
CA LEU A 353 -92.51 -97.24 -59.66
C LEU A 353 -91.14 -96.50 -59.51
N SER A 354 -90.39 -96.58 -60.62
CA SER A 354 -89.67 -95.47 -61.30
C SER A 354 -88.18 -95.22 -60.99
N LEU A 355 -87.30 -95.42 -61.99
CA LEU A 355 -86.14 -94.53 -62.28
C LEU A 355 -85.34 -94.95 -63.53
N ARG A 356 -85.31 -94.04 -64.51
CA ARG A 356 -84.21 -93.84 -65.47
C ARG A 356 -83.44 -92.60 -64.99
N VAL A 357 -82.13 -92.57 -65.29
CA VAL A 357 -81.28 -91.42 -65.66
C VAL A 357 -79.93 -91.47 -64.92
N SER A 358 -78.95 -92.08 -65.59
CA SER A 358 -77.52 -92.01 -65.32
C SER A 358 -76.85 -91.33 -66.51
N GLU A 359 -76.42 -90.06 -66.35
CA GLU A 359 -75.39 -89.36 -67.16
C GLU A 359 -75.20 -87.87 -66.75
N SER A 360 -76.07 -87.33 -65.88
CA SER A 360 -76.10 -85.89 -65.52
C SER A 360 -75.18 -85.48 -64.36
N ASP A 361 -74.93 -86.38 -63.39
CA ASP A 361 -74.35 -85.98 -62.09
C ASP A 361 -72.81 -85.86 -62.06
N VAL A 362 -72.12 -86.53 -63.00
CA VAL A 362 -70.65 -86.43 -63.12
C VAL A 362 -70.23 -85.11 -63.77
N LYS A 363 -71.07 -84.52 -64.64
CA LYS A 363 -70.81 -83.20 -65.26
C LYS A 363 -70.98 -82.06 -64.25
N LEU A 364 -71.98 -82.15 -63.37
CA LEU A 364 -72.29 -81.09 -62.41
C LEU A 364 -71.19 -80.92 -61.34
N ASN A 365 -70.61 -82.02 -60.86
CA ASN A 365 -69.56 -81.99 -59.83
C ASN A 365 -68.22 -81.44 -60.34
N ASN A 366 -67.88 -81.66 -61.62
CA ASN A 366 -66.69 -81.08 -62.24
C ASN A 366 -66.84 -79.57 -62.49
N ILE A 367 -68.05 -79.11 -62.85
CA ILE A 367 -68.35 -77.68 -63.00
C ILE A 367 -68.24 -76.94 -61.66
N ILE A 368 -68.73 -77.53 -60.56
CA ILE A 368 -68.67 -76.90 -59.22
C ILE A 368 -67.22 -76.76 -58.72
N LYS A 369 -66.34 -77.73 -59.01
CA LYS A 369 -64.91 -77.61 -58.65
C LYS A 369 -64.20 -76.51 -59.44
N LEU A 370 -64.48 -76.40 -60.74
CA LEU A 370 -63.93 -75.33 -61.59
C LEU A 370 -64.39 -73.94 -61.10
N LEU A 371 -65.68 -73.76 -60.83
CA LEU A 371 -66.22 -72.48 -60.35
C LEU A 371 -65.65 -72.04 -58.99
N LYS A 372 -65.36 -72.98 -58.08
CA LYS A 372 -64.72 -72.66 -56.80
C LYS A 372 -63.27 -72.21 -56.96
N LEU A 373 -62.53 -72.84 -57.88
CA LEU A 373 -61.15 -72.48 -58.17
C LEU A 373 -61.05 -71.12 -58.86
N GLU A 374 -61.98 -70.83 -59.78
CA GLU A 374 -62.12 -69.52 -60.41
C GLU A 374 -62.50 -68.44 -59.41
N HIS A 375 -63.43 -68.71 -58.49
CA HIS A 375 -63.81 -67.75 -57.45
C HIS A 375 -62.65 -67.46 -56.48
N GLN A 376 -61.87 -68.47 -56.10
CA GLN A 376 -60.72 -68.30 -55.22
C GLN A 376 -59.56 -67.54 -55.91
N GLN A 377 -59.35 -67.77 -57.21
CA GLN A 377 -58.42 -67.00 -58.02
C GLN A 377 -58.88 -65.54 -58.20
N ALA A 378 -60.19 -65.28 -58.32
CA ALA A 378 -60.74 -63.93 -58.39
C ALA A 378 -60.56 -63.16 -57.08
N LEU A 379 -60.78 -63.81 -55.92
CA LEU A 379 -60.56 -63.18 -54.62
C LEU A 379 -59.08 -62.83 -54.36
N LEU A 380 -58.15 -63.73 -54.71
CA LEU A 380 -56.72 -63.45 -54.59
C LEU A 380 -56.25 -62.33 -55.52
N LYS A 381 -56.83 -62.23 -56.73
CA LYS A 381 -56.57 -61.09 -57.63
C LYS A 381 -57.08 -59.78 -57.05
N LEU A 382 -58.32 -59.75 -56.56
CA LEU A 382 -58.91 -58.57 -55.90
C LEU A 382 -58.11 -58.13 -54.66
N GLN A 383 -57.65 -59.08 -53.86
CA GLN A 383 -56.84 -58.79 -52.68
C GLN A 383 -55.45 -58.26 -53.06
N GLY A 384 -54.80 -58.88 -54.05
CA GLY A 384 -53.53 -58.40 -54.57
C GLY A 384 -53.62 -57.02 -55.24
N GLU A 385 -54.73 -56.69 -55.89
CA GLU A 385 -54.99 -55.36 -56.45
C GLU A 385 -55.20 -54.33 -55.34
N LYS A 386 -55.98 -54.67 -54.30
CA LYS A 386 -56.24 -53.79 -53.16
C LYS A 386 -54.99 -53.53 -52.31
N ASP A 387 -54.15 -54.54 -52.13
CA ASP A 387 -52.86 -54.41 -51.42
C ASP A 387 -51.87 -53.55 -52.23
N ARG A 388 -51.85 -53.67 -53.56
CA ARG A 388 -51.05 -52.80 -54.43
C ARG A 388 -51.55 -51.35 -54.39
N GLU A 389 -52.86 -51.15 -54.39
CA GLU A 389 -53.46 -49.81 -54.28
C GLU A 389 -53.14 -49.15 -52.92
N LEU A 390 -53.26 -49.90 -51.82
CA LEU A 390 -52.88 -49.44 -50.48
C LEU A 390 -51.39 -49.11 -50.40
N THR A 391 -50.53 -49.97 -50.95
CA THR A 391 -49.07 -49.75 -50.97
C THR A 391 -48.72 -48.50 -51.78
N ALA A 392 -49.36 -48.29 -52.94
CA ALA A 392 -49.18 -47.08 -53.74
C ALA A 392 -49.62 -45.82 -52.98
N LYS A 393 -50.75 -45.89 -52.25
CA LYS A 393 -51.28 -44.77 -51.46
C LYS A 393 -50.39 -44.44 -50.26
N VAL A 394 -49.87 -45.45 -49.56
CA VAL A 394 -48.91 -45.25 -48.45
C VAL A 394 -47.61 -44.62 -48.96
N ASN A 395 -47.08 -45.08 -50.10
CA ASN A 395 -45.86 -44.51 -50.68
C ASN A 395 -46.07 -43.07 -51.16
N SER A 396 -47.23 -42.76 -51.75
CA SER A 396 -47.63 -41.39 -52.09
C SER A 396 -47.68 -40.48 -50.86
N LEU A 397 -48.30 -40.94 -49.77
CA LEU A 397 -48.40 -40.16 -48.54
C LEU A 397 -47.05 -39.96 -47.85
N LYS A 398 -46.15 -40.96 -47.89
CA LYS A 398 -44.77 -40.82 -47.38
C LYS A 398 -44.00 -39.75 -48.15
N LEU A 399 -44.04 -39.81 -49.49
CA LEU A 399 -43.40 -38.80 -50.35
C LEU A 399 -43.95 -37.39 -50.11
N GLU A 400 -45.27 -37.27 -49.90
CA GLU A 400 -45.89 -35.97 -49.60
C GLU A 400 -45.48 -35.46 -48.21
N HIS A 401 -45.38 -36.33 -47.21
CA HIS A 401 -44.94 -35.95 -45.87
C HIS A 401 -43.46 -35.53 -45.85
N GLU A 402 -42.58 -36.26 -46.53
CA GLU A 402 -41.18 -35.91 -46.69
C GLU A 402 -41.01 -34.55 -47.39
N ARG A 403 -41.79 -34.29 -48.44
CA ARG A 403 -41.78 -33.00 -49.15
C ARG A 403 -42.19 -31.84 -48.22
N LYS A 404 -43.28 -32.00 -47.45
CA LYS A 404 -43.73 -30.98 -46.49
C LYS A 404 -42.73 -30.76 -45.36
N LEU A 405 -42.06 -31.81 -44.89
CA LEU A 405 -41.03 -31.71 -43.86
C LEU A 405 -39.84 -30.88 -44.38
N GLU A 406 -39.42 -31.11 -45.63
CA GLU A 406 -38.30 -30.39 -46.23
C GLU A 406 -38.64 -28.92 -46.53
N GLU A 407 -39.88 -28.64 -46.98
CA GLU A 407 -40.40 -27.28 -47.10
C GLU A 407 -40.41 -26.53 -45.76
N HIS A 408 -40.79 -27.21 -44.67
CA HIS A 408 -40.77 -26.62 -43.34
C HIS A 408 -39.35 -26.33 -42.85
N LYS A 409 -38.38 -27.22 -43.09
CA LYS A 409 -36.96 -26.97 -42.78
C LYS A 409 -36.42 -25.76 -43.54
N LEU A 410 -36.64 -25.71 -44.87
CA LEU A 410 -36.23 -24.59 -45.71
C LEU A 410 -36.86 -23.26 -45.27
N SER A 411 -38.13 -23.29 -44.85
CA SER A 411 -38.81 -22.11 -44.30
C SER A 411 -38.19 -21.66 -42.97
N SER A 412 -37.93 -22.60 -42.07
CA SER A 412 -37.28 -22.36 -40.78
C SER A 412 -35.87 -21.78 -40.96
N ASP A 413 -35.06 -22.34 -41.86
CA ASP A 413 -33.70 -21.89 -42.13
C ASP A 413 -33.67 -20.47 -42.71
N ARG A 414 -34.63 -20.13 -43.58
CA ARG A 414 -34.79 -18.77 -44.10
C ARG A 414 -35.16 -17.76 -43.01
N MET A 415 -36.02 -18.15 -42.07
CA MET A 415 -36.35 -17.30 -40.92
C MET A 415 -35.15 -17.11 -40.01
N LEU A 416 -34.37 -18.16 -39.76
CA LEU A 416 -33.15 -18.09 -38.96
C LEU A 416 -32.09 -17.17 -39.61
N GLN A 417 -31.87 -17.30 -40.92
CA GLN A 417 -30.94 -16.45 -41.66
C GLN A 417 -31.37 -14.98 -41.64
N LYS A 418 -32.66 -14.69 -41.76
CA LYS A 418 -33.16 -13.31 -41.61
C LYS A 418 -32.91 -12.76 -40.21
N ALA A 419 -33.19 -13.55 -39.17
CA ALA A 419 -32.93 -13.14 -37.79
C ALA A 419 -31.45 -12.89 -37.52
N ILE A 420 -30.56 -13.74 -38.06
CA ILE A 420 -29.10 -13.53 -37.98
C ILE A 420 -28.70 -12.23 -38.68
N GLN A 421 -29.20 -12.00 -39.90
CA GLN A 421 -28.90 -10.79 -40.66
C GLN A 421 -29.38 -9.52 -39.94
N GLU A 422 -30.58 -9.54 -39.34
CA GLU A 422 -31.11 -8.41 -38.56
C GLU A 422 -30.24 -8.11 -37.32
N VAL A 423 -29.73 -9.15 -36.65
CA VAL A 423 -28.77 -8.99 -35.55
C VAL A 423 -27.47 -8.39 -36.07
N GLU A 424 -26.90 -8.93 -37.15
CA GLU A 424 -25.67 -8.39 -37.74
C GLU A 424 -25.83 -6.92 -38.16
N ASP A 425 -26.91 -6.57 -38.85
CA ASP A 425 -27.19 -5.21 -39.32
C ASP A 425 -27.39 -4.24 -38.14
N LYS A 426 -27.95 -4.72 -37.02
CA LYS A 426 -28.13 -3.93 -35.80
C LYS A 426 -26.82 -3.68 -35.05
N TYR A 427 -25.96 -4.69 -34.91
CA TYR A 427 -24.78 -4.59 -34.05
C TYR A 427 -23.51 -4.15 -34.79
N LYS A 428 -23.35 -4.47 -36.07
CA LYS A 428 -22.20 -4.06 -36.89
C LYS A 428 -21.93 -2.55 -36.94
N PRO A 429 -22.91 -1.65 -37.10
CA PRO A 429 -22.65 -0.21 -37.06
C PRO A 429 -22.25 0.25 -35.64
N ARG A 430 -22.83 -0.35 -34.60
CA ARG A 430 -22.50 -0.04 -33.21
C ARG A 430 -21.08 -0.47 -32.83
N ILE A 431 -20.63 -1.62 -33.31
CA ILE A 431 -19.24 -2.07 -33.17
C ILE A 431 -18.29 -1.06 -33.84
N LYS A 432 -18.58 -0.64 -35.07
CA LYS A 432 -17.77 0.37 -35.77
C LYS A 432 -17.71 1.72 -35.05
N GLU A 433 -18.82 2.13 -34.43
CA GLU A 433 -18.86 3.35 -33.63
C GLU A 433 -18.01 3.23 -32.37
N LEU A 434 -18.09 2.09 -31.67
CA LEU A 434 -17.27 1.80 -30.50
C LEU A 434 -15.78 1.74 -30.86
N GLU A 435 -15.41 1.09 -31.96
CA GLU A 435 -14.02 1.07 -32.46
C GLU A 435 -13.50 2.48 -32.74
N LYS A 436 -14.35 3.34 -33.33
CA LYS A 436 -14.00 4.74 -33.59
C LYS A 436 -13.84 5.55 -32.31
N SER A 437 -14.70 5.36 -31.32
CA SER A 437 -14.60 6.00 -30.01
C SER A 437 -13.35 5.54 -29.26
N LEU A 438 -13.10 4.23 -29.23
CA LEU A 438 -11.90 3.64 -28.62
C LEU A 438 -10.62 4.15 -29.29
N SER A 439 -10.62 4.26 -30.62
CA SER A 439 -9.47 4.82 -31.36
C SER A 439 -9.20 6.28 -31.01
N LYS A 440 -10.25 7.09 -30.76
CA LYS A 440 -10.08 8.50 -30.34
C LYS A 440 -9.54 8.59 -28.91
N GLU A 441 -10.10 7.78 -28.02
CA GLU A 441 -9.71 7.75 -26.61
C GLU A 441 -8.25 7.28 -26.45
N LYS A 442 -7.84 6.29 -27.24
CA LYS A 442 -6.43 5.89 -27.33
C LYS A 442 -5.52 7.03 -27.79
N GLN A 443 -5.91 7.78 -28.83
CA GLN A 443 -5.13 8.92 -29.31
C GLN A 443 -5.02 10.04 -28.26
N THR A 444 -6.08 10.29 -27.48
CA THR A 444 -6.02 11.27 -26.39
C THR A 444 -5.09 10.80 -25.27
N LEU A 445 -5.13 9.52 -24.91
CA LEU A 445 -4.25 8.95 -23.89
C LEU A 445 -2.78 9.01 -24.31
N ASP A 446 -2.48 8.65 -25.57
CA ASP A 446 -1.13 8.73 -26.14
C ASP A 446 -0.59 10.17 -26.13
N ALA A 447 -1.45 11.17 -26.39
CA ALA A 447 -1.08 12.58 -26.31
C ALA A 447 -0.82 13.05 -24.87
N GLU A 448 -1.61 12.58 -23.90
CA GLU A 448 -1.39 12.88 -22.47
C GLU A 448 -0.11 12.24 -21.93
N LEU A 449 0.14 10.97 -22.27
CA LEU A 449 1.39 10.28 -21.96
C LEU A 449 2.60 11.03 -22.52
N SER A 450 2.50 11.50 -23.77
CA SER A 450 3.56 12.30 -24.39
C SER A 450 3.80 13.63 -23.68
N ARG A 451 2.72 14.28 -23.19
CA ARG A 451 2.81 15.53 -22.41
C ARG A 451 3.48 15.30 -21.07
N HIS A 452 3.06 14.28 -20.31
CA HIS A 452 3.66 13.96 -19.03
C HIS A 452 5.12 13.52 -19.16
N ALA A 453 5.49 12.83 -20.23
CA ALA A 453 6.89 12.49 -20.51
C ALA A 453 7.78 13.73 -20.67
N LEU A 454 7.27 14.79 -21.32
CA LEU A 454 7.99 16.07 -21.43
C LEU A 454 8.09 16.78 -20.09
N GLU A 455 7.01 16.83 -19.31
CA GLU A 455 6.98 17.44 -17.98
C GLU A 455 7.97 16.75 -17.02
N ILE A 456 8.04 15.42 -17.03
CA ILE A 456 9.02 14.65 -16.26
C ILE A 456 10.45 15.00 -16.68
N LYS A 457 10.70 15.18 -17.99
CA LYS A 457 12.01 15.57 -18.50
C LYS A 457 12.42 16.96 -18.02
N ASP A 458 11.51 17.93 -18.05
CA ASP A 458 11.76 19.29 -17.60
C ASP A 458 12.01 19.34 -16.09
N LEU A 459 11.22 18.60 -15.30
CA LEU A 459 11.44 18.46 -13.86
C LEU A 459 12.78 17.81 -13.53
N THR A 460 13.20 16.82 -14.32
CA THR A 460 14.51 16.17 -14.16
C THR A 460 15.65 17.17 -14.39
N VAL A 461 15.52 18.05 -15.39
CA VAL A 461 16.50 19.12 -15.64
C VAL A 461 16.54 20.09 -14.45
N ALA A 462 15.39 20.51 -13.93
CA ALA A 462 15.33 21.40 -12.76
C ALA A 462 15.96 20.77 -11.51
N ILE A 463 15.71 19.49 -11.24
CA ILE A 463 16.32 18.75 -10.12
C ILE A 463 17.85 18.76 -10.24
N ASN A 464 18.38 18.49 -11.44
CA ASN A 464 19.84 18.49 -11.65
C ASN A 464 20.44 19.88 -11.43
N GLN A 465 19.77 20.95 -11.86
CA GLN A 465 20.22 22.32 -11.60
C GLN A 465 20.26 22.64 -10.10
N TYR A 466 19.23 22.25 -9.34
CA TYR A 466 19.24 22.42 -7.88
C TYR A 466 20.32 21.61 -7.18
N GLN A 467 20.63 20.42 -7.70
CA GLN A 467 21.73 19.60 -7.19
C GLN A 467 23.09 20.29 -7.42
N ASP A 468 23.32 20.85 -8.60
CA ASP A 468 24.53 21.62 -8.91
C ASP A 468 24.68 22.85 -7.99
N GLU A 469 23.58 23.57 -7.72
CA GLU A 469 23.58 24.70 -6.78
C GLU A 469 23.90 24.27 -5.34
N LEU A 470 23.39 23.12 -4.89
CA LEU A 470 23.70 22.55 -3.59
C LEU A 470 25.18 22.19 -3.47
N ASP A 471 25.74 21.60 -4.51
CA ASP A 471 27.16 21.23 -4.55
C ASP A 471 28.07 22.47 -4.53
N GLN A 472 27.69 23.55 -5.23
CA GLN A 472 28.37 24.84 -5.17
C GLN A 472 28.33 25.44 -3.75
N LYS A 473 27.16 25.44 -3.11
CA LYS A 473 27.01 25.94 -1.72
C LYS A 473 27.81 25.09 -0.73
N ALA A 474 27.85 23.77 -0.91
CA ALA A 474 28.65 22.88 -0.08
C ALA A 474 30.16 23.14 -0.24
N ALA A 475 30.63 23.45 -1.46
CA ALA A 475 32.01 23.83 -1.71
C ALA A 475 32.38 25.16 -1.02
N LEU A 476 31.51 26.17 -1.10
CA LEU A 476 31.70 27.45 -0.40
C LEU A 476 31.74 27.25 1.12
N LEU A 477 30.85 26.43 1.69
CA LEU A 477 30.85 26.13 3.12
C LEU A 477 32.19 25.53 3.58
N LYS A 478 32.74 24.57 2.82
CA LYS A 478 34.07 24.00 3.10
C LYS A 478 35.19 25.03 3.03
N GLU A 479 35.09 26.02 2.13
CA GLU A 479 36.06 27.11 2.06
C GLU A 479 35.98 28.01 3.30
N PHE A 480 34.76 28.36 3.74
CA PHE A 480 34.55 29.11 4.98
C PHE A 480 35.08 28.36 6.21
N GLU A 481 34.84 27.06 6.32
CA GLU A 481 35.38 26.22 7.40
C GLU A 481 36.90 26.23 7.42
N ARG A 482 37.57 26.13 6.25
CA ARG A 482 39.03 26.25 6.14
C ARG A 482 39.53 27.61 6.60
N LYS A 483 38.88 28.70 6.18
CA LYS A 483 39.23 30.07 6.60
C LYS A 483 39.05 30.26 8.10
N ALA A 484 37.98 29.74 8.68
CA ALA A 484 37.74 29.78 10.12
C ALA A 484 38.82 29.02 10.91
N CYS A 485 39.21 27.83 10.46
CA CYS A 485 40.31 27.07 11.08
C CYS A 485 41.64 27.84 11.02
N ALA A 486 41.97 28.41 9.86
CA ALA A 486 43.20 29.20 9.70
C ALA A 486 43.20 30.46 10.60
N TYR A 487 42.04 31.10 10.78
CA TYR A 487 41.90 32.24 11.69
C TYR A 487 42.16 31.82 13.15
N GLN A 488 41.55 30.73 13.60
CA GLN A 488 41.76 30.20 14.96
C GLN A 488 43.21 29.79 15.22
N GLU A 489 43.88 29.17 14.25
CA GLU A 489 45.30 28.83 14.36
C GLU A 489 46.18 30.08 14.48
N ASN A 490 45.89 31.12 13.71
CA ASN A 490 46.60 32.40 13.78
C ASN A 490 46.37 33.10 15.13
N GLU A 491 45.14 33.07 15.65
CA GLU A 491 44.81 33.62 16.97
C GLU A 491 45.57 32.90 18.07
N LYS A 492 45.57 31.55 18.08
CA LYS A 492 46.36 30.74 19.02
C LYS A 492 47.85 31.03 18.93
N LYS A 493 48.38 31.25 17.72
CA LYS A 493 49.78 31.60 17.51
C LYS A 493 50.12 32.97 18.13
N LYS A 494 49.28 33.99 17.88
CA LYS A 494 49.44 35.32 18.48
C LYS A 494 49.34 35.26 20.01
N GLU A 495 48.40 34.49 20.54
CA GLU A 495 48.25 34.28 21.98
C GLU A 495 49.51 33.62 22.56
N ALA A 496 50.04 32.57 21.92
CA ALA A 496 51.26 31.91 22.35
C ALA A 496 52.48 32.85 22.33
N GLU A 497 52.62 33.68 21.28
CA GLU A 497 53.68 34.70 21.17
C GLU A 497 53.57 35.75 22.29
N LEU A 498 52.35 36.24 22.58
CA LEU A 498 52.11 37.19 23.67
C LEU A 498 52.42 36.57 25.04
N VAL A 499 51.95 35.36 25.30
CA VAL A 499 52.23 34.62 26.55
C VAL A 499 53.74 34.41 26.71
N GLN A 500 54.46 34.07 25.64
CA GLN A 500 55.91 33.91 25.68
C GLN A 500 56.62 35.25 25.98
N SER A 501 56.16 36.36 25.39
CA SER A 501 56.69 37.70 25.66
C SER A 501 56.49 38.09 27.13
N LEU A 502 55.27 37.93 27.66
CA LEU A 502 54.95 38.23 29.06
C LEU A 502 55.75 37.37 30.03
N ARG A 503 55.96 36.08 29.75
CA ARG A 503 56.81 35.21 30.57
C ARG A 503 58.25 35.70 30.64
N LYS A 504 58.82 36.17 29.52
CA LYS A 504 60.18 36.75 29.50
C LYS A 504 60.25 38.02 30.34
N GLU A 505 59.21 38.85 30.31
CA GLU A 505 59.17 40.09 31.09
C GLU A 505 59.00 39.82 32.59
N ILE A 506 58.13 38.89 32.97
CA ILE A 506 57.97 38.41 34.36
C ILE A 506 59.31 37.90 34.89
N SER A 507 60.01 37.04 34.14
CA SER A 507 61.33 36.52 34.55
C SER A 507 62.37 37.62 34.77
N LYS A 508 62.37 38.68 33.93
CA LYS A 508 63.23 39.85 34.13
C LYS A 508 62.87 40.61 35.41
N LEU A 509 61.59 40.77 35.71
CA LEU A 509 61.12 41.45 36.92
C LEU A 509 61.45 40.64 38.18
N GLU A 510 61.28 39.32 38.15
CA GLU A 510 61.66 38.41 39.22
C GLU A 510 63.17 38.49 39.51
N ALA A 511 64.01 38.52 38.48
CA ALA A 511 65.46 38.70 38.64
C ALA A 511 65.81 40.04 39.30
N LYS A 512 65.18 41.15 38.87
CA LYS A 512 65.35 42.47 39.50
C LYS A 512 64.86 42.50 40.94
N LEU A 513 63.77 41.80 41.24
CA LEU A 513 63.23 41.70 42.59
C LEU A 513 64.18 40.92 43.50
N ALA A 514 64.76 39.82 43.00
CA ALA A 514 65.77 39.03 43.71
C ALA A 514 67.03 39.86 43.99
N GLU A 515 67.53 40.63 43.01
CA GLU A 515 68.66 41.54 43.21
C GLU A 515 68.39 42.59 44.29
N LYS A 516 67.20 43.22 44.26
CA LYS A 516 66.80 44.17 45.31
C LYS A 516 66.64 43.48 46.68
N GLY A 517 66.09 42.27 46.70
CA GLY A 517 65.98 41.46 47.92
C GLY A 517 67.35 41.17 48.54
N ALA A 518 68.35 40.82 47.74
CA ALA A 518 69.72 40.61 48.18
C ALA A 518 70.34 41.89 48.79
N LYS A 519 70.17 43.04 48.13
CA LYS A 519 70.65 44.34 48.67
C LYS A 519 69.99 44.71 50.00
N VAL A 520 68.69 44.40 50.15
CA VAL A 520 67.99 44.61 51.42
C VAL A 520 68.55 43.68 52.50
N GLN A 521 68.82 42.41 52.20
CA GLN A 521 69.44 41.48 53.14
C GLN A 521 70.84 41.93 53.57
N GLU A 522 71.65 42.44 52.64
CA GLU A 522 72.97 43.01 52.92
C GLU A 522 72.87 44.22 53.86
N ALA A 523 71.97 45.17 53.57
CA ALA A 523 71.72 46.31 54.45
C ALA A 523 71.21 45.89 55.84
N TYR A 524 70.38 44.85 55.93
CA TYR A 524 69.97 44.29 57.22
C TYR A 524 71.15 43.70 58.00
N ALA A 525 72.07 43.00 57.33
CA ALA A 525 73.28 42.48 57.97
C ALA A 525 74.16 43.63 58.52
N GLU A 526 74.35 44.70 57.74
CA GLU A 526 75.08 45.89 58.19
C GLU A 526 74.43 46.55 59.42
N ILE A 527 73.09 46.64 59.45
CA ILE A 527 72.35 47.17 60.60
C ILE A 527 72.59 46.31 61.85
N ILE A 528 72.58 44.98 61.72
CA ILE A 528 72.84 44.05 62.83
C ILE A 528 74.27 44.24 63.36
N ASP A 529 75.26 44.36 62.48
CA ASP A 529 76.65 44.59 62.88
C ASP A 529 76.82 45.94 63.61
N LEU A 530 76.16 47.00 63.11
CA LEU A 530 76.13 48.30 63.77
C LEU A 530 75.45 48.26 65.14
N GLN A 531 74.34 47.52 65.28
CA GLN A 531 73.68 47.30 66.56
C GLN A 531 74.62 46.63 67.57
N SER A 532 75.32 45.56 67.15
CA SER A 532 76.31 44.88 67.98
C SER A 532 77.45 45.80 68.42
N LEU A 533 77.94 46.66 67.52
CA LEU A 533 78.98 47.65 67.83
C LEU A 533 78.50 48.67 68.86
N VAL A 534 77.28 49.19 68.71
CA VAL A 534 76.67 50.13 69.66
C VAL A 534 76.49 49.49 71.03
N GLU A 535 76.00 48.25 71.10
CA GLU A 535 75.87 47.50 72.36
C GLU A 535 77.21 47.33 73.06
N LYS A 536 78.27 47.00 72.31
CA LYS A 536 79.64 46.92 72.83
C LYS A 536 80.12 48.25 73.41
N GLN A 537 79.94 49.36 72.68
CA GLN A 537 80.30 50.70 73.14
C GLN A 537 79.51 51.12 74.39
N ILE A 538 78.23 50.78 74.47
CA ILE A 538 77.40 51.01 75.66
C ILE A 538 77.98 50.25 76.85
N CYS A 539 78.34 48.97 76.68
CA CYS A 539 78.96 48.17 77.74
C CYS A 539 80.29 48.77 78.22
N GLU A 540 81.19 49.12 77.29
CA GLU A 540 82.48 49.76 77.61
C GLU A 540 82.29 51.08 78.37
N ARG A 541 81.31 51.90 77.98
CA ARG A 541 81.00 53.17 78.66
C ARG A 541 80.41 52.93 80.04
N GLN A 542 79.56 51.93 80.22
CA GLN A 542 79.04 51.53 81.53
C GLN A 542 80.15 51.04 82.47
N GLU A 543 81.14 50.28 81.96
CA GLU A 543 82.31 49.88 82.74
C GLU A 543 83.18 51.05 83.15
N LEU A 544 83.46 52.00 82.23
CA LEU A 544 84.17 53.24 82.54
C LEU A 544 83.44 54.04 83.62
N MET A 545 82.12 54.17 83.53
CA MET A 545 81.30 54.84 84.55
C MET A 545 81.37 54.13 85.91
N LYS A 546 81.40 52.78 85.95
CA LYS A 546 81.63 52.02 87.19
C LYS A 546 83.01 52.32 87.77
N ARG A 547 84.08 52.33 86.94
CA ARG A 547 85.45 52.66 87.36
C ARG A 547 85.58 54.09 87.89
N TYR A 548 84.88 55.04 87.30
CA TYR A 548 84.84 56.43 87.79
C TYR A 548 84.18 56.52 89.16
N LYS A 549 83.03 55.84 89.37
CA LYS A 549 82.34 55.82 90.68
C LYS A 549 83.20 55.22 91.79
N THR A 550 84.02 54.21 91.50
CA THR A 550 84.93 53.59 92.49
C THR A 550 86.17 54.42 92.83
N LYS A 551 86.49 55.47 92.06
CA LYS A 551 87.61 56.39 92.35
C LYS A 551 87.22 57.64 93.15
N THR A 552 85.91 57.89 93.31
CA THR A 552 85.34 59.04 94.03
C THR A 552 84.82 58.71 95.43
N HIS A 553 85.00 57.47 95.87
CA HIS A 553 84.90 57.02 97.27
C HIS A 553 86.27 56.55 97.71
#